data_AF-A0A7C2G9R4-F1
#
_entry.id   AF-A0A7C2G9R4-F1
#
_cell.length_a   1.000
_cell.length_b   1.000
_cell.length_c   1.000
_cell.angle_alpha   90.00
_cell.angle_beta   90.00
_cell.angle_gamma   90.00
#
_symmetry.space_group_name_H-M   'P 1'
#
loop_
_entity.id
_entity.type
_entity.pdbx_description
1 polymer ?
#
loop_
_entity_poly.entity_id
_entity_poly.type
_entity_poly.pdbx_seq_one_letter_code
_entity_poly.pdbx_strand_id
1 'polypeptide(L)'
;MKHGILALSVVGFLFLWGAESALPLSRRQGAKEEVMRFSRFYPLLNTRVRFEGRDRPSEIVVRIEGLRLDDVFVVRSQGDELSVSAGYVARGLAGLLPNGPDVRPLPSSCVRVEGATVSVRRPAEVDGLAFFEMSVPRGVRVHLMCDGETVFRARLGEPIALREGAIEPGPRNPAGTFVRALFGRNMPDVLRPPSPDQPYIASFRRLTIRKRVPVNIPTGGRLIVSLLIDADGTVAHIVPVEPEVMAPGVEQALRQWAFEPFVYEGQAIRVRTLAVIR
;
A
#
# COMPACT_ATOMS: atom_id res chain seq x y z
N MET A 1 -68.84 46.41 12.99
CA MET A 1 -69.05 46.15 14.44
C MET A 1 -68.09 45.06 14.88
N LYS A 2 -67.48 45.16 16.08
CA LYS A 2 -66.39 44.29 16.62
C LYS A 2 -65.08 44.42 15.80
N HIS A 3 -63.92 44.87 16.27
CA HIS A 3 -63.21 44.95 17.58
C HIS A 3 -62.51 43.67 18.07
N GLY A 4 -61.26 43.85 18.56
CA GLY A 4 -60.23 42.82 18.86
C GLY A 4 -58.91 43.19 18.16
N ILE A 5 -57.89 43.90 18.70
CA ILE A 5 -57.34 44.09 20.07
C ILE A 5 -56.64 42.82 20.61
N LEU A 6 -55.41 42.82 21.18
CA LEU A 6 -54.20 43.67 21.10
C LEU A 6 -53.09 43.02 21.98
N ALA A 7 -51.85 42.88 21.51
CA ALA A 7 -50.63 42.51 22.27
C ALA A 7 -49.40 42.82 21.37
N LEU A 8 -48.30 43.53 21.70
CA LEU A 8 -47.59 43.89 22.94
C LEU A 8 -47.14 42.67 23.78
N SER A 9 -45.91 42.54 24.30
CA SER A 9 -44.61 43.23 24.11
C SER A 9 -43.54 42.43 24.96
N VAL A 10 -42.24 42.76 25.16
CA VAL A 10 -41.37 43.94 24.92
C VAL A 10 -39.88 43.49 24.85
N VAL A 11 -38.99 44.27 24.19
CA VAL A 11 -37.48 44.21 24.29
C VAL A 11 -36.79 42.90 23.79
N GLY A 12 -35.60 42.88 23.18
CA GLY A 12 -34.71 43.95 22.72
C GLY A 12 -33.27 43.84 23.25
N PHE A 13 -32.26 43.75 22.38
CA PHE A 13 -30.89 44.14 22.72
C PHE A 13 -30.09 44.53 21.46
N LEU A 14 -29.38 45.66 21.54
CA LEU A 14 -28.41 46.09 20.54
C LEU A 14 -27.03 45.56 20.92
N PHE A 15 -26.28 45.04 19.96
CA PHE A 15 -24.81 45.11 20.01
C PHE A 15 -24.26 45.49 18.64
N LEU A 16 -23.27 46.37 18.67
CA LEU A 16 -22.62 46.93 17.48
C LEU A 16 -21.41 46.06 17.06
N TRP A 17 -20.92 46.36 15.87
CA TRP A 17 -19.53 46.13 15.44
C TRP A 17 -19.05 44.68 15.38
N GLY A 18 -19.19 44.12 14.18
CA GLY A 18 -18.56 42.87 13.77
C GLY A 18 -18.22 42.93 12.28
N ALA A 19 -17.41 43.92 11.88
CA ALA A 19 -16.83 43.91 10.54
C ALA A 19 -15.77 42.80 10.50
N GLU A 20 -16.20 41.57 10.20
CA GLU A 20 -15.29 40.49 9.86
C GLU A 20 -14.54 40.89 8.59
N SER A 21 -13.35 41.45 8.81
CA SER A 21 -12.29 41.55 7.83
C SER A 21 -12.27 40.28 7.00
N ALA A 22 -12.53 40.39 5.70
CA ALA A 22 -12.34 39.28 4.78
C ALA A 22 -10.87 38.87 4.87
N LEU A 23 -10.58 37.84 5.68
CA LEU A 23 -9.23 37.38 5.93
C LEU A 23 -8.60 37.11 4.57
N PRO A 24 -7.44 37.69 4.26
CA PRO A 24 -6.84 37.54 2.94
C PRO A 24 -6.64 36.04 2.71
N LEU A 25 -7.38 35.49 1.74
CA LEU A 25 -7.39 34.06 1.41
C LEU A 25 -5.94 33.59 1.29
N SER A 26 -5.47 32.87 2.31
CA SER A 26 -4.03 32.68 2.53
C SER A 26 -3.42 32.11 1.26
N ARG A 27 -2.50 32.88 0.68
CA ARG A 27 -2.07 32.81 -0.72
C ARG A 27 -1.58 31.40 -1.04
N ARG A 28 -2.47 30.54 -1.56
CA ARG A 28 -2.29 29.07 -1.66
C ARG A 28 -0.91 28.72 -2.24
N GLN A 29 0.04 28.39 -1.37
CA GLN A 29 1.40 28.07 -1.78
C GLN A 29 1.45 26.67 -2.38
N GLY A 30 1.57 26.62 -3.71
CA GLY A 30 2.38 25.62 -4.42
C GLY A 30 1.88 24.17 -4.48
N ALA A 31 0.82 23.79 -3.75
CA ALA A 31 0.23 22.45 -3.82
C ALA A 31 -0.56 22.25 -5.13
N LYS A 32 0.17 22.08 -6.24
CA LYS A 32 -0.39 21.62 -7.51
C LYS A 32 -0.67 20.12 -7.40
N GLU A 33 -1.92 19.77 -7.12
CA GLU A 33 -2.39 18.39 -7.21
C GLU A 33 -2.27 17.91 -8.67
N GLU A 34 -1.62 16.76 -8.88
CA GLU A 34 -1.37 16.23 -10.22
C GLU A 34 -1.37 14.70 -10.18
N VAL A 35 -2.51 14.11 -10.54
CA VAL A 35 -2.79 12.66 -10.48
C VAL A 35 -1.94 11.88 -11.47
N MET A 36 -0.70 11.59 -11.07
CA MET A 36 0.27 10.83 -11.86
C MET A 36 0.02 9.32 -11.77
N ARG A 37 -0.32 8.72 -12.92
CA ARG A 37 -0.47 7.27 -13.08
C ARG A 37 0.87 6.57 -12.83
N PHE A 38 0.93 5.71 -11.81
CA PHE A 38 2.18 5.06 -11.45
C PHE A 38 2.30 3.73 -12.20
N SER A 39 3.20 3.70 -13.19
CA SER A 39 3.19 2.76 -14.32
C SER A 39 2.02 2.95 -15.30
N ARG A 40 2.06 2.25 -16.44
CA ARG A 40 0.96 2.24 -17.42
C ARG A 40 -0.29 1.49 -16.94
N PHE A 41 -0.21 0.77 -15.81
CA PHE A 41 -1.22 -0.23 -15.43
C PHE A 41 -2.19 0.23 -14.34
N TYR A 42 -1.79 1.13 -13.43
CA TYR A 42 -2.61 1.51 -12.27
C TYR A 42 -2.59 3.03 -12.02
N PRO A 43 -3.76 3.70 -11.92
CA PRO A 43 -3.86 5.08 -11.47
C PRO A 43 -3.76 5.16 -9.94
N LEU A 44 -2.87 6.02 -9.44
CA LEU A 44 -2.75 6.36 -8.02
C LEU A 44 -3.07 7.85 -7.81
N LEU A 45 -3.48 8.22 -6.61
CA LEU A 45 -3.41 9.61 -6.15
C LEU A 45 -1.93 10.03 -6.10
N ASN A 46 -1.62 11.28 -6.47
CA ASN A 46 -0.30 11.87 -6.25
C ASN A 46 -0.43 13.35 -5.89
N THR A 47 0.15 13.73 -4.76
CA THR A 47 0.23 15.12 -4.28
C THR A 47 1.70 15.51 -4.20
N ARG A 48 2.07 16.69 -4.73
CA ARG A 48 3.45 17.20 -4.68
C ARG A 48 3.51 18.63 -4.15
N VAL A 49 4.57 18.91 -3.40
CA VAL A 49 4.94 20.25 -2.93
C VAL A 49 6.47 20.41 -3.06
N ARG A 50 6.89 21.43 -3.79
CA ARG A 50 8.29 21.88 -3.83
C ARG A 50 8.45 23.03 -2.83
N PHE A 51 9.49 22.96 -1.99
CA PHE A 51 9.87 24.06 -1.12
C PHE A 51 10.96 24.89 -1.78
N GLU A 52 10.86 26.23 -1.74
CA GLU A 52 11.80 27.11 -2.41
C GLU A 52 12.85 27.67 -1.45
N GLY A 53 14.13 27.41 -1.73
CA GLY A 53 15.27 28.06 -1.08
C GLY A 53 15.25 28.01 0.45
N ARG A 54 14.87 29.14 1.07
CA ARG A 54 14.86 29.33 2.53
C ARG A 54 13.64 28.70 3.23
N ASP A 55 12.58 28.39 2.49
CA ASP A 55 11.32 27.87 3.03
C ASP A 55 11.33 26.32 3.17
N ARG A 56 12.49 25.68 2.95
CA ARG A 56 12.68 24.24 3.15
C ARG A 56 12.57 23.89 4.64
N PRO A 57 11.56 23.11 5.08
CA PRO A 57 11.36 22.83 6.50
C PRO A 57 12.49 21.95 7.06
N SER A 58 12.86 22.19 8.32
CA SER A 58 13.86 21.37 9.05
C SER A 58 13.25 20.06 9.59
N GLU A 59 11.95 20.05 9.86
CA GLU A 59 11.14 18.91 10.29
C GLU A 59 9.82 18.93 9.51
N ILE A 60 9.40 17.78 8.98
CA ILE A 60 8.06 17.55 8.41
C ILE A 60 7.28 16.68 9.40
N VAL A 61 6.09 17.16 9.77
CA VAL A 61 5.14 16.45 10.65
C VAL A 61 4.17 15.66 9.77
N VAL A 62 3.99 14.40 10.10
CA VAL A 62 3.19 13.45 9.31
C VAL A 62 2.17 12.83 10.24
N ARG A 63 0.90 13.15 10.04
CA ARG A 63 -0.23 12.62 10.81
C ARG A 63 -0.93 11.56 9.99
N ILE A 64 -1.11 10.40 10.60
CA ILE A 64 -1.80 9.24 10.02
C ILE A 64 -3.03 8.97 10.87
N GLU A 65 -4.18 8.80 10.23
CA GLU A 65 -5.47 8.53 10.87
C GLU A 65 -6.13 7.28 10.27
N GLY A 66 -6.41 6.29 11.13
CA GLY A 66 -7.30 5.17 10.84
C GLY A 66 -6.76 4.08 9.92
N LEU A 67 -5.44 3.85 9.85
CA LEU A 67 -4.89 2.70 9.11
C LEU A 67 -5.43 1.38 9.69
N ARG A 68 -5.78 0.45 8.80
CA ARG A 68 -6.06 -0.94 9.18
C ARG A 68 -4.75 -1.72 9.33
N LEU A 69 -4.82 -2.82 10.05
CA LEU A 69 -3.68 -3.70 10.35
C LEU A 69 -2.92 -4.15 9.08
N ASP A 70 -3.65 -4.39 7.98
CA ASP A 70 -3.13 -4.86 6.70
C ASP A 70 -2.56 -3.75 5.79
N ASP A 71 -2.89 -2.49 6.05
CA ASP A 71 -2.43 -1.33 5.25
C ASP A 71 -0.91 -1.10 5.39
N VAL A 72 -0.32 -0.38 4.41
CA VAL A 72 1.13 -0.10 4.37
C VAL A 72 1.43 1.36 4.07
N PHE A 73 2.16 2.04 4.97
CA PHE A 73 2.60 3.43 4.79
C PHE A 73 4.13 3.51 4.71
N VAL A 74 4.70 3.87 3.57
CA VAL A 74 6.17 3.96 3.36
C VAL A 74 6.65 5.39 3.34
N VAL A 75 7.76 5.69 4.03
CA VAL A 75 8.45 6.99 3.97
C VAL A 75 9.90 6.83 3.54
N ARG A 76 10.39 7.72 2.67
CA ARG A 76 11.82 7.81 2.33
C ARG A 76 12.30 9.25 2.15
N SER A 77 13.60 9.46 2.36
CA SER A 77 14.31 10.73 2.20
C SER A 77 15.02 10.74 0.83
N GLN A 78 14.47 11.47 -0.15
CA GLN A 78 15.02 11.54 -1.51
C GLN A 78 14.67 12.86 -2.21
N GLY A 79 15.56 13.34 -3.07
CA GLY A 79 15.37 14.59 -3.81
C GLY A 79 15.15 15.80 -2.89
N ASP A 80 14.45 16.80 -3.43
CA ASP A 80 14.22 18.11 -2.80
C ASP A 80 12.72 18.51 -2.77
N GLU A 81 11.84 17.59 -3.15
CA GLU A 81 10.38 17.75 -3.15
C GLU A 81 9.74 16.82 -2.11
N LEU A 82 8.65 17.31 -1.50
CA LEU A 82 7.69 16.46 -0.82
C LEU A 82 6.72 15.89 -1.87
N SER A 83 6.53 14.58 -1.87
CA SER A 83 5.43 13.95 -2.62
C SER A 83 4.83 12.76 -1.88
N VAL A 84 3.54 12.55 -2.08
CA VAL A 84 2.76 11.46 -1.51
C VAL A 84 1.97 10.78 -2.64
N SER A 85 2.22 9.50 -2.88
CA SER A 85 1.41 8.63 -3.73
C SER A 85 0.49 7.76 -2.87
N ALA A 86 -0.76 7.53 -3.29
CA ALA A 86 -1.70 6.73 -2.50
C ALA A 86 -2.70 5.93 -3.36
N GLY A 87 -3.02 4.71 -2.93
CA GLY A 87 -3.98 3.83 -3.59
C GLY A 87 -4.50 2.74 -2.66
N TYR A 88 -5.39 1.89 -3.17
CA TYR A 88 -5.84 0.69 -2.47
C TYR A 88 -6.03 -0.47 -3.44
N VAL A 89 -5.94 -1.68 -2.90
CA VAL A 89 -6.29 -2.93 -3.58
C VAL A 89 -7.67 -3.34 -3.08
N ALA A 90 -8.68 -3.34 -3.95
CA ALA A 90 -10.07 -3.60 -3.55
C ALA A 90 -10.24 -5.03 -2.99
N ARG A 91 -11.02 -5.18 -1.91
CA ARG A 91 -11.32 -6.49 -1.33
C ARG A 91 -12.39 -7.22 -2.15
N GLY A 92 -12.19 -8.52 -2.30
CA GLY A 92 -13.06 -9.45 -2.99
C GLY A 92 -12.39 -10.82 -3.07
N LEU A 93 -13.18 -11.89 -3.20
CA LEU A 93 -12.69 -13.29 -3.14
C LEU A 93 -11.81 -13.71 -4.33
N ALA A 94 -11.38 -12.76 -5.16
CA ALA A 94 -10.57 -12.94 -6.35
C ALA A 94 -9.41 -11.92 -6.41
N GLY A 95 -8.81 -11.56 -5.28
CA GLY A 95 -7.78 -10.50 -5.15
C GLY A 95 -6.49 -10.67 -5.98
N LEU A 96 -6.39 -11.74 -6.76
CA LEU A 96 -5.25 -12.09 -7.61
C LEU A 96 -5.70 -12.43 -9.06
N LEU A 97 -6.80 -11.86 -9.57
CA LEU A 97 -7.52 -12.20 -10.83
C LEU A 97 -6.60 -12.43 -12.05
N PRO A 98 -7.09 -13.06 -13.15
CA PRO A 98 -6.30 -13.23 -14.38
C PRO A 98 -5.68 -11.93 -14.93
N ASN A 99 -6.30 -10.80 -14.59
CA ASN A 99 -5.92 -9.45 -14.99
C ASN A 99 -5.02 -8.72 -13.96
N GLY A 100 -4.65 -9.39 -12.86
CA GLY A 100 -3.96 -8.78 -11.72
C GLY A 100 -4.92 -8.31 -10.60
N PRO A 101 -4.38 -7.69 -9.54
CA PRO A 101 -5.17 -7.08 -8.48
C PRO A 101 -5.91 -5.82 -8.97
N ASP A 102 -7.10 -5.57 -8.41
CA ASP A 102 -7.88 -4.36 -8.69
C ASP A 102 -7.33 -3.19 -7.85
N VAL A 103 -6.41 -2.43 -8.45
CA VAL A 103 -5.75 -1.28 -7.82
C VAL A 103 -6.43 0.02 -8.24
N ARG A 104 -6.86 0.80 -7.24
CA ARG A 104 -7.60 2.04 -7.44
C ARG A 104 -6.91 3.20 -6.70
N PRO A 105 -7.02 4.44 -7.21
CA PRO A 105 -6.52 5.61 -6.50
C PRO A 105 -7.37 5.84 -5.26
N LEU A 106 -6.74 6.32 -4.19
CA LEU A 106 -7.48 6.83 -3.04
C LEU A 106 -8.08 8.21 -3.38
N PRO A 107 -9.25 8.58 -2.82
CA PRO A 107 -9.81 9.93 -2.96
C PRO A 107 -8.80 11.03 -2.58
N SER A 108 -8.83 12.18 -3.25
CA SER A 108 -7.89 13.28 -2.95
C SER A 108 -8.01 13.82 -1.52
N SER A 109 -9.19 13.69 -0.91
CA SER A 109 -9.45 13.97 0.51
C SER A 109 -8.63 13.12 1.50
N CYS A 110 -7.99 12.04 1.05
CA CYS A 110 -7.13 11.19 1.89
C CYS A 110 -5.79 11.83 2.23
N VAL A 111 -5.33 12.81 1.45
CA VAL A 111 -3.98 13.41 1.59
C VAL A 111 -4.09 14.93 1.54
N ARG A 112 -3.70 15.59 2.63
CA ARG A 112 -3.67 17.05 2.74
C ARG A 112 -2.26 17.50 3.15
N VAL A 113 -1.73 18.52 2.48
CA VAL A 113 -0.40 19.08 2.78
C VAL A 113 -0.55 20.57 3.09
N GLU A 114 -0.08 20.98 4.26
CA GLU A 114 -0.18 22.36 4.78
C GLU A 114 1.17 22.80 5.33
N GLY A 115 1.94 23.50 4.49
CA GLY A 115 3.33 23.86 4.78
C GLY A 115 4.20 22.62 5.03
N ALA A 116 4.67 22.49 6.27
CA ALA A 116 5.47 21.35 6.73
C ALA A 116 4.65 20.18 7.32
N THR A 117 3.31 20.26 7.33
CA THR A 117 2.44 19.21 7.85
C THR A 117 1.82 18.40 6.71
N VAL A 118 1.87 17.08 6.81
CA VAL A 118 1.18 16.13 5.94
C VAL A 118 0.16 15.39 6.78
N SER A 119 -1.11 15.45 6.40
CA SER A 119 -2.19 14.66 7.02
C SER A 119 -2.66 13.61 6.04
N VAL A 120 -2.67 12.35 6.49
CA VAL A 120 -3.04 11.17 5.72
C VAL A 120 -4.12 10.42 6.47
N ARG A 121 -5.31 10.33 5.88
CA ARG A 121 -6.46 9.67 6.50
C ARG A 121 -6.93 8.52 5.63
N ARG A 122 -7.13 7.36 6.23
CA ARG A 122 -7.77 6.23 5.57
C ARG A 122 -9.28 6.49 5.44
N PRO A 123 -9.89 6.30 4.26
CA PRO A 123 -11.35 6.31 4.14
C PRO A 123 -11.98 5.10 4.83
N ALA A 124 -13.22 5.25 5.26
CA ALA A 124 -14.01 4.16 5.85
C ALA A 124 -14.60 3.25 4.77
N GLU A 125 -15.05 3.87 3.68
CA GLU A 125 -15.66 3.30 2.49
C GLU A 125 -14.70 2.48 1.60
N VAL A 126 -13.39 2.58 1.84
CA VAL A 126 -12.38 1.78 1.14
C VAL A 126 -12.34 0.38 1.73
N ASP A 127 -13.12 -0.53 1.15
CA ASP A 127 -12.95 -1.95 1.41
C ASP A 127 -11.85 -2.54 0.52
N GLY A 128 -10.75 -2.90 1.16
CA GLY A 128 -9.48 -3.11 0.48
C GLY A 128 -8.29 -2.94 1.43
N LEU A 129 -7.10 -3.20 0.91
CA LEU A 129 -5.82 -2.89 1.55
C LEU A 129 -5.31 -1.58 0.99
N ALA A 130 -5.22 -0.54 1.82
CA ALA A 130 -4.73 0.78 1.44
C ALA A 130 -3.20 0.84 1.54
N PHE A 131 -2.57 1.54 0.61
CA PHE A 131 -1.13 1.77 0.62
C PHE A 131 -0.77 3.19 0.25
N PHE A 132 0.26 3.68 0.92
CA PHE A 132 0.73 5.06 0.86
C PHE A 132 2.25 5.06 0.72
N GLU A 133 2.76 6.02 -0.05
CA GLU A 133 4.17 6.11 -0.40
C GLU A 133 4.59 7.58 -0.40
N MET A 134 5.40 7.97 0.58
CA MET A 134 5.83 9.35 0.76
C MET A 134 7.34 9.50 0.59
N SER A 135 7.69 10.54 -0.16
CA SER A 135 9.03 11.03 -0.42
C SER A 135 9.18 12.39 0.25
N VAL A 136 10.10 12.54 1.21
CA VAL A 136 10.44 13.83 1.82
C VAL A 136 11.78 14.35 1.30
N PRO A 137 12.01 15.68 1.25
CA PRO A 137 13.29 16.25 0.86
C PRO A 137 14.44 15.73 1.73
N ARG A 138 15.63 15.55 1.13
CA ARG A 138 16.83 15.06 1.84
C ARG A 138 17.21 15.96 3.03
N GLY A 139 17.69 15.33 4.10
CA GLY A 139 18.21 16.00 5.31
C GLY A 139 17.14 16.50 6.29
N VAL A 140 15.88 16.52 5.87
CA VAL A 140 14.72 16.89 6.71
C VAL A 140 14.46 15.78 7.74
N ARG A 141 14.05 16.18 8.95
CA ARG A 141 13.60 15.25 9.99
C ARG A 141 12.13 14.90 9.76
N VAL A 142 11.75 13.64 9.94
CA VAL A 142 10.35 13.20 9.89
C VAL A 142 9.85 12.98 11.30
N HIS A 143 8.73 13.62 11.66
CA HIS A 143 7.94 13.32 12.86
C HIS A 143 6.67 12.60 12.42
N LEU A 144 6.67 11.27 12.53
CA LEU A 144 5.53 10.40 12.19
C LEU A 144 4.64 10.20 13.41
N MET A 145 3.35 10.47 13.23
CA MET A 145 2.31 10.26 14.23
C MET A 145 1.24 9.35 13.64
N CYS A 146 0.78 8.35 14.39
CA CYS A 146 -0.35 7.49 14.03
C CYS A 146 -1.41 7.60 15.12
N ASP A 147 -2.63 7.96 14.73
CA ASP A 147 -3.82 8.04 15.61
C ASP A 147 -3.61 8.89 16.89
N GLY A 148 -2.73 9.89 16.78
CA GLY A 148 -2.34 10.82 17.84
C GLY A 148 -0.99 10.51 18.50
N GLU A 149 -0.52 9.26 18.46
CA GLU A 149 0.73 8.84 19.10
C GLU A 149 1.95 9.09 18.20
N THR A 150 3.10 9.42 18.78
CA THR A 150 4.36 9.59 18.03
C THR A 150 5.08 8.26 17.86
N VAL A 151 5.06 7.73 16.64
CA VAL A 151 5.72 6.44 16.31
C VAL A 151 7.16 6.62 15.81
N PHE A 152 7.51 7.77 15.20
CA PHE A 152 8.88 8.05 14.74
C PHE A 152 9.22 9.53 14.86
N ARG A 153 10.46 9.88 15.25
CA ARG A 153 10.97 11.26 15.16
C ARG A 153 12.48 11.35 14.93
N ALA A 154 12.92 11.15 13.69
CA ALA A 154 14.34 11.26 13.32
C ALA A 154 14.55 11.67 11.85
N ARG A 155 15.81 11.91 11.44
CA ARG A 155 16.17 11.99 10.02
C ARG A 155 16.20 10.58 9.42
N LEU A 156 15.66 10.40 8.22
CA LEU A 156 15.69 9.13 7.52
C LEU A 156 17.01 8.96 6.75
N GLY A 157 17.83 8.00 7.17
CA GLY A 157 18.99 7.51 6.41
C GLY A 157 18.63 6.43 5.38
N GLU A 158 17.66 5.57 5.73
CA GLU A 158 17.04 4.58 4.85
C GLU A 158 15.51 4.78 4.84
N PRO A 159 14.77 4.20 3.88
CA PRO A 159 13.31 4.17 3.93
C PRO A 159 12.81 3.38 5.15
N ILE A 160 11.66 3.79 5.67
CA ILE A 160 10.88 3.03 6.66
C ILE A 160 9.49 2.71 6.10
N ALA A 161 8.87 1.66 6.61
CA ALA A 161 7.43 1.46 6.50
C ALA A 161 6.80 1.40 7.90
N LEU A 162 5.56 1.88 8.00
CA LEU A 162 4.64 1.63 9.10
C LEU A 162 3.59 0.62 8.58
N ARG A 163 3.44 -0.49 9.30
CA ARG A 163 2.57 -1.62 8.96
C ARG A 163 2.28 -2.40 10.24
N GLU A 164 1.06 -2.91 10.43
CA GLU A 164 0.70 -3.69 11.63
C GLU A 164 0.99 -2.93 12.95
N GLY A 165 0.93 -1.59 12.94
CA GLY A 165 1.32 -0.71 14.06
C GLY A 165 2.83 -0.57 14.30
N ALA A 166 3.67 -1.33 13.60
CA ALA A 166 5.11 -1.40 13.80
C ALA A 166 5.91 -0.69 12.69
N ILE A 167 7.11 -0.21 13.03
CA ILE A 167 8.07 0.36 12.07
C ILE A 167 9.07 -0.71 11.62
N GLU A 168 9.29 -0.78 10.30
CA GLU A 168 10.14 -1.76 9.64
C GLU A 168 10.99 -1.13 8.51
N PRO A 169 12.09 -1.77 8.04
CA PRO A 169 12.87 -1.28 6.90
C PRO A 169 12.03 -1.22 5.62
N GLY A 170 11.88 -0.03 5.05
CA GLY A 170 10.95 0.26 3.95
C GLY A 170 11.49 -0.04 2.55
N PRO A 171 10.62 -0.21 1.54
CA PRO A 171 11.05 -0.35 0.15
C PRO A 171 11.70 0.93 -0.43
N ARG A 172 12.84 0.75 -1.10
CA ARG A 172 13.62 1.83 -1.76
C ARG A 172 12.96 2.43 -3.01
N ASN A 173 11.81 1.92 -3.46
CA ASN A 173 11.05 2.49 -4.58
C ASN A 173 9.53 2.17 -4.46
N PRO A 174 8.64 2.87 -5.20
CA PRO A 174 7.19 2.70 -5.06
C PRO A 174 6.66 1.35 -5.54
N ALA A 175 7.31 0.72 -6.53
CA ALA A 175 6.93 -0.63 -6.96
C ALA A 175 7.14 -1.66 -5.83
N GLY A 176 8.20 -1.51 -5.04
CA GLY A 176 8.42 -2.29 -3.83
C GLY A 176 7.40 -2.00 -2.72
N THR A 177 6.91 -0.76 -2.60
CA THR A 177 5.77 -0.42 -1.71
C THR A 177 4.51 -1.17 -2.12
N PHE A 178 4.18 -1.17 -3.42
CA PHE A 178 3.02 -1.86 -3.97
C PHE A 178 3.11 -3.40 -3.83
N VAL A 179 4.29 -3.98 -4.08
CA VAL A 179 4.53 -5.42 -3.81
C VAL A 179 4.39 -5.75 -2.32
N ARG A 180 4.90 -4.89 -1.43
CA ARG A 180 4.75 -5.08 0.04
C ARG A 180 3.30 -4.91 0.51
N ALA A 181 2.52 -4.06 -0.16
CA ALA A 181 1.08 -3.95 0.10
C ALA A 181 0.37 -5.27 -0.26
N LEU A 182 0.57 -5.79 -1.48
CA LEU A 182 -0.08 -7.01 -1.96
C LEU A 182 0.33 -8.30 -1.25
N PHE A 183 1.63 -8.47 -0.98
CA PHE A 183 2.22 -9.74 -0.55
C PHE A 183 2.78 -9.68 0.89
N GLY A 184 2.56 -8.58 1.60
CA GLY A 184 3.04 -8.36 2.97
C GLY A 184 4.55 -8.08 3.04
N ARG A 185 5.21 -8.46 4.15
CA ARG A 185 6.67 -8.29 4.36
C ARG A 185 7.57 -9.06 3.33
N ASN A 186 6.98 -9.62 2.29
CA ASN A 186 7.43 -10.76 1.52
C ASN A 186 7.16 -10.52 0.00
N MET A 187 8.08 -10.67 -0.96
CA MET A 187 9.50 -11.05 -0.90
C MET A 187 10.33 -10.49 -2.08
N PRO A 188 11.66 -10.31 -1.88
CA PRO A 188 12.68 -10.37 -2.92
C PRO A 188 12.62 -11.59 -3.86
N ASP A 189 13.37 -11.54 -4.97
CA ASP A 189 13.42 -12.59 -6.01
C ASP A 189 13.71 -14.00 -5.47
N VAL A 190 14.60 -14.07 -4.47
CA VAL A 190 14.77 -15.21 -3.57
C VAL A 190 14.95 -14.63 -2.17
N LEU A 191 14.16 -15.09 -1.19
CA LEU A 191 14.54 -14.99 0.22
C LEU A 191 15.24 -16.28 0.66
N ARG A 192 16.34 -16.09 1.40
CA ARG A 192 16.88 -17.12 2.29
C ARG A 192 15.84 -17.44 3.36
N PRO A 193 15.70 -18.71 3.77
CA PRO A 193 14.90 -19.06 4.93
C PRO A 193 15.53 -18.49 6.21
N PRO A 194 14.76 -18.31 7.29
CA PRO A 194 15.31 -17.92 8.59
C PRO A 194 16.06 -19.05 9.30
N SER A 195 15.94 -20.30 8.83
CA SER A 195 16.57 -21.50 9.41
C SER A 195 16.86 -22.55 8.31
N PRO A 196 17.94 -23.36 8.40
CA PRO A 196 18.36 -24.27 7.31
C PRO A 196 17.39 -25.40 6.94
N ASP A 197 16.45 -25.73 7.82
CA ASP A 197 15.40 -26.75 7.62
C ASP A 197 14.22 -26.24 6.76
N GLN A 198 14.05 -24.93 6.66
CA GLN A 198 12.94 -24.31 5.95
C GLN A 198 13.28 -24.08 4.47
N PRO A 199 12.30 -24.15 3.56
CA PRO A 199 12.52 -23.83 2.16
C PRO A 199 12.87 -22.35 1.99
N TYR A 200 13.81 -22.07 1.08
CA TYR A 200 13.91 -20.74 0.47
C TYR A 200 12.59 -20.39 -0.18
N ILE A 201 12.33 -19.11 -0.45
CA ILE A 201 11.14 -18.73 -1.22
C ILE A 201 11.58 -17.95 -2.45
N ALA A 202 11.13 -18.42 -3.61
CA ALA A 202 11.51 -17.89 -4.91
C ALA A 202 10.28 -17.41 -5.68
N SER A 203 10.41 -16.32 -6.43
CA SER A 203 9.38 -15.92 -7.38
C SER A 203 9.25 -16.98 -8.49
N PHE A 204 8.02 -17.43 -8.80
CA PHE A 204 7.74 -18.53 -9.75
C PHE A 204 8.42 -18.33 -11.12
N ARG A 205 8.58 -17.06 -11.54
CA ARG A 205 9.30 -16.65 -12.77
C ARG A 205 10.77 -17.10 -12.84
N ARG A 206 11.39 -17.49 -11.72
CA ARG A 206 12.77 -17.96 -11.66
C ARG A 206 12.90 -19.49 -11.79
N LEU A 207 11.78 -20.21 -11.92
CA LEU A 207 11.74 -21.67 -11.95
C LEU A 207 11.54 -22.15 -13.39
N THR A 208 12.49 -22.89 -13.96
CA THR A 208 12.30 -23.59 -15.23
C THR A 208 11.43 -24.83 -15.01
N ILE A 209 10.41 -25.07 -15.84
CA ILE A 209 9.59 -26.28 -15.77
C ILE A 209 10.17 -27.35 -16.71
N ARG A 210 10.58 -28.50 -16.17
CA ARG A 210 11.05 -29.68 -16.95
C ARG A 210 9.90 -30.59 -17.40
N LYS A 211 8.90 -30.77 -16.54
CA LYS A 211 7.70 -31.58 -16.79
C LYS A 211 6.48 -30.82 -16.31
N ARG A 212 5.50 -30.63 -17.20
CA ARG A 212 4.19 -30.06 -16.87
C ARG A 212 3.11 -31.06 -17.23
N VAL A 213 2.37 -31.55 -16.24
CA VAL A 213 1.17 -32.37 -16.49
C VAL A 213 -0.04 -31.42 -16.60
N PRO A 214 -0.92 -31.58 -17.62
CA PRO A 214 -2.12 -30.76 -17.72
C PRO A 214 -2.97 -30.83 -16.44
N VAL A 215 -3.35 -29.67 -15.93
CA VAL A 215 -4.27 -29.53 -14.80
C VAL A 215 -5.62 -29.14 -15.38
N ASN A 216 -6.66 -29.94 -15.14
CA ASN A 216 -8.00 -29.63 -15.64
C ASN A 216 -8.65 -28.57 -14.76
N ILE A 217 -8.55 -27.30 -15.17
CA ILE A 217 -9.22 -26.16 -14.54
C ILE A 217 -10.51 -25.89 -15.33
N PRO A 218 -11.68 -25.68 -14.67
CA PRO A 218 -12.91 -25.32 -15.36
C PRO A 218 -12.72 -24.10 -16.27
N THR A 219 -13.35 -24.11 -17.46
CA THR A 219 -13.15 -23.09 -18.49
C THR A 219 -13.45 -21.67 -17.97
N GLY A 220 -12.46 -20.77 -18.06
CA GLY A 220 -12.55 -19.40 -17.51
C GLY A 220 -12.20 -19.29 -16.01
N GLY A 221 -12.05 -20.42 -15.32
CA GLY A 221 -11.51 -20.49 -13.97
C GLY A 221 -9.99 -20.26 -13.93
N ARG A 222 -9.45 -20.42 -12.72
CA ARG A 222 -8.03 -20.25 -12.41
C ARG A 222 -7.69 -21.05 -11.16
N LEU A 223 -6.41 -21.33 -10.95
CA LEU A 223 -5.92 -21.97 -9.73
C LEU A 223 -4.65 -21.26 -9.27
N ILE A 224 -4.66 -20.76 -8.04
CA ILE A 224 -3.51 -20.21 -7.36
C ILE A 224 -3.12 -21.19 -6.27
N VAL A 225 -1.86 -21.60 -6.27
CA VAL A 225 -1.31 -22.57 -5.33
C VAL A 225 0.05 -22.10 -4.83
N SER A 226 0.31 -22.28 -3.53
CA SER A 226 1.69 -22.33 -3.07
C SER A 226 2.24 -23.72 -3.37
N LEU A 227 3.33 -23.78 -4.12
CA LEU A 227 4.06 -25.00 -4.40
C LEU A 227 5.30 -25.04 -3.50
N LEU A 228 5.59 -26.22 -2.94
CA LEU A 228 6.85 -26.57 -2.32
C LEU A 228 7.57 -27.56 -3.23
N ILE A 229 8.76 -27.19 -3.65
CA ILE A 229 9.57 -27.89 -4.64
C ILE A 229 10.89 -28.29 -3.98
N ASP A 230 11.21 -29.58 -4.03
CA ASP A 230 12.43 -30.12 -3.44
C ASP A 230 13.66 -29.85 -4.32
N ALA A 231 14.86 -30.05 -3.77
CA ALA A 231 16.10 -29.61 -4.41
C ALA A 231 16.40 -30.32 -5.76
N ASP A 232 15.75 -31.45 -6.05
CA ASP A 232 15.79 -32.14 -7.33
C ASP A 232 14.82 -31.57 -8.39
N GLY A 233 13.96 -30.62 -7.99
CA GLY A 233 12.92 -30.00 -8.80
C GLY A 233 11.53 -30.65 -8.69
N THR A 234 11.31 -31.67 -7.86
CA THR A 234 9.99 -32.33 -7.73
C THR A 234 9.01 -31.55 -6.83
N VAL A 235 7.71 -31.59 -7.13
CA VAL A 235 6.67 -30.94 -6.30
C VAL A 235 6.32 -31.83 -5.10
N ALA A 236 6.88 -31.51 -3.95
CA ALA A 236 6.69 -32.25 -2.70
C ALA A 236 5.35 -31.93 -2.00
N HIS A 237 4.88 -30.68 -2.06
CA HIS A 237 3.63 -30.27 -1.42
C HIS A 237 2.96 -29.09 -2.15
N ILE A 238 1.63 -29.01 -2.03
CA ILE A 238 0.76 -28.04 -2.70
C ILE A 238 -0.26 -27.52 -1.68
N VAL A 239 -0.45 -26.20 -1.62
CA VAL A 239 -1.49 -25.57 -0.80
C VAL A 239 -2.33 -24.66 -1.71
N PRO A 240 -3.65 -24.85 -1.83
CA PRO A 240 -4.51 -23.93 -2.57
C PRO A 240 -4.57 -22.56 -1.90
N VAL A 241 -4.65 -21.53 -2.73
CA VAL A 241 -4.84 -20.12 -2.31
C VAL A 241 -6.14 -19.57 -2.92
N GLU A 242 -6.45 -19.94 -4.17
CA GLU A 242 -7.74 -19.61 -4.80
C GLU A 242 -8.02 -20.56 -5.99
N PRO A 243 -9.19 -21.22 -6.06
CA PRO A 243 -10.17 -21.39 -5.00
C PRO A 243 -9.60 -22.19 -3.81
N GLU A 244 -10.23 -22.05 -2.64
CA GLU A 244 -9.81 -22.69 -1.38
C GLU A 244 -9.85 -24.24 -1.45
N VAL A 245 -10.78 -24.80 -2.23
CA VAL A 245 -10.90 -26.26 -2.47
C VAL A 245 -10.46 -26.58 -3.89
N MET A 246 -9.46 -27.47 -4.03
CA MET A 246 -9.04 -27.99 -5.34
C MET A 246 -10.04 -29.02 -5.88
N ALA A 247 -10.30 -28.99 -7.19
CA ALA A 247 -11.11 -30.01 -7.84
C ALA A 247 -10.41 -31.39 -7.84
N PRO A 248 -11.16 -32.52 -7.89
CA PRO A 248 -10.57 -33.86 -7.92
C PRO A 248 -9.49 -34.03 -9.00
N GLY A 249 -8.38 -34.67 -8.65
CA GLY A 249 -7.25 -34.91 -9.57
C GLY A 249 -6.30 -33.73 -9.82
N VAL A 250 -6.71 -32.49 -9.52
CA VAL A 250 -5.86 -31.28 -9.69
C VAL A 250 -4.53 -31.40 -8.92
N GLU A 251 -4.58 -31.83 -7.67
CA GLU A 251 -3.39 -32.02 -6.84
C GLU A 251 -2.50 -33.14 -7.40
N GLN A 252 -3.09 -34.24 -7.88
CA GLN A 252 -2.36 -35.37 -8.45
C GLN A 252 -1.68 -34.99 -9.78
N ALA A 253 -2.27 -34.10 -10.57
CA ALA A 253 -1.61 -33.51 -11.74
C ALA A 253 -0.44 -32.60 -11.32
N LEU A 254 -0.63 -31.76 -10.30
CA LEU A 254 0.42 -30.85 -9.81
C LEU A 254 1.60 -31.57 -9.15
N ARG A 255 1.37 -32.64 -8.38
CA ARG A 255 2.45 -33.50 -7.83
C ARG A 255 3.31 -34.17 -8.91
N GLN A 256 2.83 -34.21 -10.15
CA GLN A 256 3.58 -34.74 -11.29
C GLN A 256 4.31 -33.67 -12.11
N TRP A 257 4.23 -32.39 -11.73
CA TRP A 257 5.10 -31.35 -12.28
C TRP A 257 6.52 -31.54 -11.73
N ALA A 258 7.51 -31.21 -12.56
CA ALA A 258 8.91 -31.16 -12.16
C ALA A 258 9.58 -29.93 -12.78
N PHE A 259 10.48 -29.33 -12.03
CA PHE A 259 11.24 -28.15 -12.35
C PHE A 259 12.72 -28.50 -12.56
N GLU A 260 13.52 -27.55 -13.02
CA GLU A 260 14.98 -27.66 -12.87
C GLU A 260 15.35 -27.47 -11.39
N PRO A 261 16.34 -28.23 -10.87
CA PRO A 261 16.94 -27.98 -9.56
C PRO A 261 17.24 -26.50 -9.36
N PHE A 262 16.61 -25.87 -8.36
CA PHE A 262 16.76 -24.43 -8.20
C PHE A 262 18.11 -24.10 -7.56
N VAL A 263 19.04 -23.56 -8.34
CA VAL A 263 20.40 -23.27 -7.87
C VAL A 263 20.49 -21.86 -7.27
N TYR A 264 21.01 -21.78 -6.04
CA TYR A 264 21.38 -20.55 -5.36
C TYR A 264 22.78 -20.74 -4.75
N GLU A 265 23.68 -19.78 -4.98
CA GLU A 265 25.08 -19.84 -4.52
C GLU A 265 25.82 -21.16 -4.86
N GLY A 266 25.49 -21.74 -6.02
CA GLY A 266 26.10 -22.98 -6.52
C GLY A 266 25.50 -24.27 -5.96
N GLN A 267 24.55 -24.20 -5.02
CA GLN A 267 23.85 -25.36 -4.46
C GLN A 267 22.41 -25.43 -4.96
N ALA A 268 21.93 -26.64 -5.27
CA ALA A 268 20.51 -26.88 -5.51
C ALA A 268 19.76 -26.86 -4.18
N ILE A 269 18.68 -26.08 -4.08
CA ILE A 269 17.97 -25.81 -2.83
C ILE A 269 16.46 -26.03 -2.96
N ARG A 270 15.83 -26.36 -1.83
CA ARG A 270 14.38 -26.48 -1.69
C ARG A 270 13.73 -25.09 -1.76
N VAL A 271 12.72 -24.92 -2.60
CA VAL A 271 12.01 -23.64 -2.78
C VAL A 271 10.50 -23.76 -2.59
N ARG A 272 9.91 -22.81 -1.86
CA ARG A 272 8.48 -22.49 -1.89
C ARG A 272 8.23 -21.37 -2.89
N THR A 273 7.06 -21.35 -3.50
CA THR A 273 6.65 -20.31 -4.45
C THR A 273 5.13 -20.13 -4.46
N LEU A 274 4.64 -19.14 -5.21
CA LEU A 274 3.21 -18.97 -5.54
C LEU A 274 3.05 -19.06 -7.07
N ALA A 275 2.37 -20.11 -7.53
CA ALA A 275 2.08 -20.33 -8.94
C ALA A 275 0.64 -19.92 -9.26
N VAL A 276 0.44 -19.24 -10.39
CA VAL A 276 -0.89 -18.95 -10.96
C VAL A 276 -1.06 -19.79 -12.21
N ILE A 277 -2.05 -20.66 -12.18
CA ILE A 277 -2.34 -21.65 -13.22
C ILE A 277 -3.70 -21.30 -13.83
N ARG A 278 -3.79 -21.50 -15.15
CA ARG A 278 -4.91 -21.23 -16.04
C ARG A 278 -4.85 -22.28 -17.15
#